data_AF-R5ADJ6-F1
#
_entry.id   AF-R5ADJ6-F1
#
_cell.length_a   1.000
_cell.length_b   1.000
_cell.length_c   1.000
_cell.angle_alpha   90.00
_cell.angle_beta   90.00
_cell.angle_gamma   90.00
#
_symmetry.space_group_name_H-M   'P 1'
#
loop_
_entity.id
_entity.type
_entity.pdbx_description
1 polymer ?
#
loop_
_entity_poly.entity_id
_entity_poly.type
_entity_poly.pdbx_seq_one_letter_code
_entity_poly.pdbx_strand_id
1 'polypeptide(L)'
;MWYDKRNIAADRRLAFLPIGRALIRETAERMMELLHIADGVPLAGMLQHFTNGMHFKDLQTRLAGEERWLEKYTEKNEPGYDDTRWDGSIINDQDAYPKTKGSFGITGSIADNGCGAIAINNVNALLDQRLPGKKRRFDETLYDIVKDSAANTNLGGVLGMDPTYVPDYYRARGCEVQFYSDAGKVPKNHDAYVLLFFYRNGKSTLQAHYVAAKFDPIKQKYNLYNNSSVDNVSSFETAVLAQEEKKKNENTVVVKTLVWGIDAPKE
;
A
#
# COMPACT_ATOMS: atom_id res chain seq x y z
N MET A 1 -13.99 -15.45 -32.31
CA MET A 1 -15.45 -15.46 -32.06
C MET A 1 -15.91 -16.88 -32.14
N TRP A 2 -16.47 -17.42 -31.07
CA TRP A 2 -17.20 -18.69 -31.11
C TRP A 2 -18.69 -18.34 -31.27
N TYR A 3 -19.43 -19.07 -32.09
CA TYR A 3 -20.87 -18.89 -32.26
C TYR A 3 -21.58 -20.10 -31.66
N ASP A 4 -22.67 -19.89 -30.91
CA ASP A 4 -23.55 -20.98 -30.49
C ASP A 4 -24.37 -21.49 -31.69
N LYS A 5 -25.02 -22.65 -31.56
CA LYS A 5 -25.81 -23.30 -32.62
C LYS A 5 -26.98 -22.46 -33.16
N ARG A 6 -27.35 -21.35 -32.51
CA ARG A 6 -28.40 -20.40 -32.88
C ARG A 6 -27.85 -19.12 -33.52
N ASN A 7 -26.55 -19.07 -33.79
CA ASN A 7 -25.90 -17.95 -34.49
C ASN A 7 -26.04 -16.61 -33.77
N ILE A 8 -26.25 -16.64 -32.46
CA ILE A 8 -26.19 -15.47 -31.59
C ILE A 8 -24.72 -15.28 -31.21
N ALA A 9 -24.22 -14.04 -31.30
CA ALA A 9 -22.82 -13.72 -30.99
C ALA A 9 -22.50 -14.12 -29.54
N ALA A 10 -21.85 -15.28 -29.36
CA ALA A 10 -21.32 -15.71 -28.09
C ALA A 10 -19.94 -15.08 -27.92
N ASP A 11 -19.85 -14.16 -26.97
CA ASP A 11 -18.61 -13.61 -26.40
C ASP A 11 -17.67 -12.89 -27.36
N ARG A 12 -17.45 -11.61 -27.05
CA ARG A 12 -16.75 -10.72 -27.97
C ARG A 12 -15.25 -10.81 -27.81
N ARG A 13 -14.74 -10.97 -26.57
CA ARG A 13 -13.29 -10.95 -26.26
C ARG A 13 -12.98 -11.75 -25.00
N LEU A 14 -11.83 -12.45 -25.02
CA LEU A 14 -11.26 -13.20 -23.91
C LEU A 14 -9.81 -12.74 -23.70
N ALA A 15 -9.41 -12.45 -22.47
CA ALA A 15 -8.02 -12.13 -22.13
C ALA A 15 -7.57 -12.90 -20.89
N PHE A 16 -6.30 -13.31 -20.88
CA PHE A 16 -5.65 -13.93 -19.74
C PHE A 16 -5.09 -12.86 -18.81
N LEU A 17 -5.35 -12.98 -17.50
CA LEU A 17 -4.69 -12.16 -16.48
C LEU A 17 -3.48 -12.91 -15.90
N PRO A 18 -2.26 -12.39 -16.05
CA PRO A 18 -1.06 -13.07 -15.54
C PRO A 18 -0.95 -13.08 -14.01
N ILE A 19 -1.66 -12.19 -13.31
CA ILE A 19 -1.53 -11.97 -11.85
C ILE A 19 -2.49 -12.84 -11.01
N GLY A 20 -3.14 -13.83 -11.61
CA GLY A 20 -3.83 -14.86 -10.85
C GLY A 20 -4.94 -15.54 -11.61
N ARG A 21 -4.63 -16.71 -12.19
CA ARG A 21 -5.53 -17.82 -12.54
C ARG A 21 -6.96 -17.45 -12.96
N ALA A 22 -7.16 -16.35 -13.68
CA ALA A 22 -8.48 -15.87 -14.07
C ALA A 22 -8.50 -15.39 -15.53
N LEU A 23 -9.63 -15.62 -16.18
CA LEU A 23 -9.97 -15.12 -17.52
C LEU A 23 -10.90 -13.93 -17.37
N ILE A 24 -10.72 -12.91 -18.19
CA ILE A 24 -11.74 -11.86 -18.35
C ILE A 24 -12.49 -12.12 -19.65
N ARG A 25 -13.81 -12.15 -19.54
CA ARG A 25 -14.75 -12.29 -20.66
C ARG A 25 -15.58 -11.01 -20.78
N GLU A 26 -15.63 -10.47 -21.99
CA GLU A 26 -16.62 -9.45 -22.34
C GLU A 26 -17.89 -10.15 -22.88
N THR A 27 -18.99 -10.05 -22.15
CA THR A 27 -20.28 -10.62 -22.55
C THR A 27 -20.88 -9.84 -23.72
N ALA A 28 -21.91 -10.40 -24.36
CA ALA A 28 -22.64 -9.72 -25.44
C ALA A 28 -23.21 -8.35 -25.03
N GLU A 29 -23.47 -8.17 -23.73
CA GLU A 29 -24.02 -6.95 -23.11
C GLU A 29 -22.92 -5.94 -22.70
N ARG A 30 -21.66 -6.17 -23.07
CA ARG A 30 -20.48 -5.36 -22.66
C ARG A 30 -20.19 -5.38 -21.15
N MET A 31 -20.68 -6.40 -20.45
CA MET A 31 -20.27 -6.65 -19.06
C MET A 31 -18.96 -7.43 -19.04
N MET A 32 -18.10 -7.15 -18.06
CA MET A 32 -16.84 -7.87 -17.88
C MET A 32 -16.95 -8.87 -16.74
N GLU A 33 -16.83 -10.16 -17.06
CA GLU A 33 -16.84 -11.26 -16.10
C GLU A 33 -15.41 -11.76 -15.84
N LEU A 34 -15.01 -11.91 -14.57
CA LEU A 34 -13.84 -12.70 -14.21
C LEU A 34 -14.26 -14.16 -14.05
N LEU A 35 -13.58 -15.08 -14.73
CA LEU A 35 -13.78 -16.52 -14.64
C LEU A 35 -12.53 -17.14 -14.03
N HIS A 36 -12.69 -18.15 -13.18
CA HIS A 36 -11.56 -18.91 -12.68
C HIS A 36 -11.01 -19.85 -13.79
N ILE A 37 -9.68 -19.89 -13.98
CA ILE A 37 -9.04 -20.61 -15.10
C ILE A 37 -9.21 -22.13 -15.01
N ALA A 38 -9.37 -22.67 -13.80
CA ALA A 38 -9.41 -24.13 -13.61
C ALA A 38 -10.76 -24.76 -14.03
N ASP A 39 -11.86 -24.03 -13.86
CA ASP A 39 -13.23 -24.55 -14.00
C ASP A 39 -14.18 -23.62 -14.77
N GLY A 40 -13.72 -22.42 -15.16
CA GLY A 40 -14.50 -21.47 -15.97
C GLY A 40 -15.68 -20.85 -15.22
N VAL A 41 -15.73 -20.96 -13.89
CA VAL A 41 -16.84 -20.45 -13.07
C VAL A 41 -16.65 -18.94 -12.83
N PRO A 42 -17.70 -18.10 -12.98
CA PRO A 42 -17.64 -16.68 -12.66
C PRO A 42 -17.30 -16.42 -11.18
N LEU A 43 -16.30 -15.58 -10.94
CA LEU A 43 -15.94 -15.09 -9.61
C LEU A 43 -16.92 -13.96 -9.23
N ALA A 44 -18.02 -14.33 -8.58
CA ALA A 44 -19.19 -13.48 -8.34
C ALA A 44 -18.94 -12.19 -7.52
N GLY A 45 -17.77 -12.03 -6.88
CA GLY A 45 -17.49 -10.91 -5.97
C GLY A 45 -16.79 -9.69 -6.58
N MET A 46 -16.15 -9.79 -7.75
CA MET A 46 -15.30 -8.69 -8.29
C MET A 46 -15.95 -7.88 -9.43
N LEU A 47 -17.15 -8.27 -9.88
CA LEU A 47 -17.86 -7.66 -11.02
C LEU A 47 -18.40 -6.25 -10.75
N GLN A 48 -18.65 -5.87 -9.50
CA GLN A 48 -19.29 -4.59 -9.18
C GLN A 48 -18.39 -3.36 -9.37
N HIS A 49 -17.06 -3.52 -9.41
CA HIS A 49 -16.15 -2.38 -9.63
C HIS A 49 -15.71 -2.15 -11.07
N PHE A 50 -15.99 -3.10 -11.97
CA PHE A 50 -15.59 -3.01 -13.38
C PHE A 50 -16.72 -2.58 -14.33
N THR A 51 -17.95 -2.49 -13.84
CA THR A 51 -19.16 -2.29 -14.66
C THR A 51 -19.57 -0.83 -14.87
N ASN A 52 -18.92 0.14 -14.22
CA ASN A 52 -19.16 1.56 -14.51
C ASN A 52 -18.15 2.12 -15.52
N GLY A 53 -18.34 1.77 -16.80
CA GLY A 53 -17.88 2.58 -17.93
C GLY A 53 -16.46 2.38 -18.48
N MET A 54 -15.71 1.38 -18.02
CA MET A 54 -14.35 1.13 -18.55
C MET A 54 -14.39 0.19 -19.76
N HIS A 55 -13.88 0.63 -20.93
CA HIS A 55 -13.81 -0.23 -22.11
C HIS A 55 -12.72 -1.30 -21.93
N PHE A 56 -12.94 -2.50 -22.49
CA PHE A 56 -11.98 -3.62 -22.47
C PHE A 56 -10.57 -3.25 -22.95
N LYS A 57 -10.46 -2.31 -23.90
CA LYS A 57 -9.18 -1.80 -24.40
C LYS A 57 -8.45 -0.96 -23.35
N ASP A 58 -9.19 -0.20 -22.53
CA ASP A 58 -8.63 0.62 -21.46
C ASP A 58 -8.14 -0.26 -20.31
N LEU A 59 -8.86 -1.36 -20.04
CA LEU A 59 -8.44 -2.39 -19.10
C LEU A 59 -7.15 -3.10 -19.56
N GLN A 60 -7.07 -3.54 -20.82
CA GLN A 60 -5.84 -4.12 -21.38
C GLN A 60 -4.67 -3.14 -21.35
N THR A 61 -4.92 -1.87 -21.63
CA THR A 61 -3.89 -0.82 -21.58
C THR A 61 -3.40 -0.59 -20.16
N ARG A 62 -4.32 -0.60 -19.18
CA ARG A 62 -4.01 -0.48 -17.75
C ARG A 62 -3.20 -1.67 -17.24
N LEU A 63 -3.59 -2.89 -17.58
CA LEU A 63 -2.88 -4.12 -17.23
C LEU A 63 -1.48 -4.19 -17.87
N ALA A 64 -1.37 -3.84 -19.15
CA ALA A 64 -0.07 -3.76 -19.83
C ALA A 64 0.82 -2.63 -19.27
N GLY A 65 0.23 -1.55 -18.77
CA GLY A 65 0.93 -0.48 -18.07
C GLY A 65 1.45 -0.92 -16.71
N GLU A 66 0.66 -1.69 -15.96
CA GLU A 66 1.03 -2.29 -14.68
C GLU A 66 2.17 -3.31 -14.86
N GLU A 67 2.10 -4.22 -15.84
CA GLU A 67 3.18 -5.18 -16.12
C GLU A 67 4.49 -4.52 -16.52
N ARG A 68 4.47 -3.53 -17.43
CA ARG A 68 5.68 -2.78 -17.82
C ARG A 68 6.25 -1.96 -16.67
N TRP A 69 5.39 -1.47 -15.78
CA TRP A 69 5.83 -0.77 -14.58
C TRP A 69 6.48 -1.76 -13.61
N LEU A 70 5.87 -2.92 -13.35
CA LEU A 70 6.46 -3.97 -12.52
C LEU A 70 7.81 -4.44 -13.05
N GLU A 71 7.96 -4.65 -14.37
CA GLU A 71 9.25 -5.03 -14.97
C GLU A 71 10.34 -3.95 -14.85
N LYS A 72 9.95 -2.67 -14.84
CA LYS A 72 10.89 -1.54 -14.71
C LYS A 72 11.23 -1.22 -13.25
N TYR A 73 10.30 -1.46 -12.33
CA TYR A 73 10.39 -1.02 -10.93
C TYR A 73 10.62 -2.16 -9.93
N THR A 74 10.48 -3.43 -10.30
CA THR A 74 10.81 -4.56 -9.43
C THR A 74 12.10 -5.26 -9.87
N GLU A 75 12.73 -6.00 -8.95
CA GLU A 75 13.87 -6.88 -9.24
C GLU A 75 13.45 -8.18 -9.98
N LYS A 76 12.19 -8.31 -10.45
CA LYS A 76 11.62 -9.58 -10.93
C LYS A 76 12.44 -10.32 -11.99
N ASN A 77 13.30 -9.59 -12.72
CA ASN A 77 14.20 -10.13 -13.75
C ASN A 77 15.69 -10.18 -13.34
N GLU A 78 16.02 -9.97 -12.06
CA GLU A 78 17.39 -9.98 -11.54
C GLU A 78 17.74 -11.26 -10.78
N PRO A 79 19.01 -11.72 -10.86
CA PRO A 79 19.49 -12.81 -10.02
C PRO A 79 19.40 -12.43 -8.54
N GLY A 80 18.70 -13.23 -7.73
CA GLY A 80 18.48 -12.95 -6.30
C GLY A 80 17.13 -12.30 -5.96
N TYR A 81 16.24 -12.15 -6.96
CA TYR A 81 14.85 -11.75 -6.72
C TYR A 81 14.18 -12.65 -5.67
N ASP A 82 13.61 -12.02 -4.66
CA ASP A 82 12.82 -12.70 -3.65
C ASP A 82 11.37 -12.23 -3.78
N ASP A 83 10.51 -13.10 -4.31
CA ASP A 83 9.08 -12.79 -4.48
C ASP A 83 8.38 -12.55 -3.14
N THR A 84 8.93 -13.06 -2.03
CA THR A 84 8.38 -12.84 -0.69
C THR A 84 8.62 -11.41 -0.20
N ARG A 85 9.65 -10.72 -0.69
CA ARG A 85 9.85 -9.28 -0.39
C ARG A 85 8.74 -8.41 -0.98
N TRP A 86 8.14 -8.83 -2.09
CA TRP A 86 7.14 -8.05 -2.82
C TRP A 86 5.69 -8.49 -2.56
N ASP A 87 5.49 -9.45 -1.65
CA ASP A 87 4.16 -9.88 -1.25
C ASP A 87 3.48 -8.83 -0.34
N GLY A 88 2.25 -9.12 0.10
CA GLY A 88 1.50 -8.23 0.99
C GLY A 88 1.79 -8.47 2.48
N SER A 89 2.95 -9.00 2.85
CA SER A 89 3.34 -9.25 4.24
C SER A 89 3.93 -8.00 4.90
N ILE A 90 4.15 -8.06 6.22
CA ILE A 90 4.73 -6.95 6.99
C ILE A 90 6.21 -6.80 6.63
N ILE A 91 6.60 -5.60 6.23
CA ILE A 91 7.96 -5.19 5.91
C ILE A 91 8.51 -4.34 7.06
N ASN A 92 9.50 -4.86 7.79
CA ASN A 92 10.15 -4.13 8.89
C ASN A 92 11.50 -3.51 8.51
N ASP A 93 12.11 -3.99 7.43
CA ASP A 93 13.40 -3.53 6.95
C ASP A 93 13.25 -2.95 5.53
N GLN A 94 13.06 -1.64 5.46
CA GLN A 94 13.03 -0.90 4.19
C GLN A 94 14.39 -0.90 3.47
N ASP A 95 15.50 -0.99 4.21
CA ASP A 95 16.85 -0.97 3.62
C ASP A 95 17.20 -2.27 2.90
N ALA A 96 16.40 -3.33 3.08
CA ALA A 96 16.48 -4.59 2.32
C ALA A 96 16.08 -4.45 0.84
N TYR A 97 15.52 -3.30 0.45
CA TYR A 97 15.21 -3.01 -0.95
C TYR A 97 16.42 -2.41 -1.67
N PRO A 98 16.59 -2.71 -2.97
CA PRO A 98 17.66 -2.12 -3.77
C PRO A 98 17.52 -0.60 -3.87
N LYS A 99 18.67 0.10 -3.91
CA LYS A 99 18.73 1.55 -4.15
C LYS A 99 18.64 1.91 -5.64
N THR A 100 18.91 0.95 -6.51
CA THR A 100 19.05 1.14 -7.97
C THR A 100 17.81 0.70 -8.76
N LYS A 101 16.97 -0.18 -8.20
CA LYS A 101 15.68 -0.64 -8.75
C LYS A 101 14.57 -0.42 -7.71
N GLY A 102 13.31 -0.29 -8.13
CA GLY A 102 12.30 0.38 -7.28
C GLY A 102 12.52 1.89 -7.18
N SER A 103 13.35 2.45 -8.06
CA SER A 103 13.60 3.88 -8.15
C SER A 103 12.34 4.58 -8.65
N PHE A 104 11.80 5.48 -7.84
CA PHE A 104 10.80 6.47 -8.22
C PHE A 104 11.35 7.53 -9.22
N GLY A 105 12.41 7.22 -9.97
CA GLY A 105 13.12 8.18 -10.83
C GLY A 105 13.89 9.19 -10.00
N ILE A 106 13.76 10.48 -10.34
CA ILE A 106 14.42 11.59 -9.64
C ILE A 106 14.00 11.73 -8.17
N THR A 107 12.96 11.02 -7.74
CA THR A 107 12.39 11.09 -6.39
C THR A 107 12.90 9.98 -5.47
N GLY A 108 13.97 9.25 -5.86
CA GLY A 108 14.72 8.31 -5.00
C GLY A 108 14.31 6.84 -5.15
N SER A 109 14.71 5.99 -4.20
CA SER A 109 14.43 4.54 -4.17
C SER A 109 13.44 4.17 -3.05
N ILE A 110 12.97 2.92 -3.02
CA ILE A 110 12.17 2.41 -1.88
C ILE A 110 13.01 2.48 -0.59
N ALA A 111 14.29 2.11 -0.65
CA ALA A 111 15.18 2.17 0.50
C ALA A 111 15.32 3.61 1.04
N ASP A 112 15.40 4.61 0.16
CA ASP A 112 15.63 5.98 0.60
C ASP A 112 14.33 6.74 0.92
N ASN A 113 13.23 6.49 0.20
CA ASN A 113 12.00 7.30 0.25
C ASN A 113 10.69 6.48 0.31
N GLY A 114 10.76 5.16 0.50
CA GLY A 114 9.61 4.25 0.45
C GLY A 114 8.79 4.13 1.74
N CYS A 115 9.15 4.85 2.81
CA CYS A 115 8.56 4.64 4.14
C CYS A 115 7.05 4.81 4.18
N GLY A 116 6.50 5.77 3.42
CA GLY A 116 5.06 5.96 3.29
C GLY A 116 4.36 4.76 2.65
N ALA A 117 4.90 4.25 1.55
CA ALA A 117 4.34 3.09 0.86
C ALA A 117 4.43 1.81 1.71
N ILE A 118 5.55 1.62 2.41
CA ILE A 118 5.73 0.50 3.33
C ILE A 118 4.76 0.61 4.52
N ALA A 119 4.54 1.80 5.07
CA ALA A 119 3.56 2.00 6.14
C ALA A 119 2.13 1.64 5.68
N ILE A 120 1.74 2.04 4.46
CA ILE A 120 0.44 1.63 3.88
C ILE A 120 0.38 0.11 3.73
N ASN A 121 1.42 -0.52 3.17
CA ASN A 121 1.46 -1.97 3.03
C ASN A 121 1.35 -2.71 4.37
N ASN A 122 2.09 -2.25 5.38
CA ASN A 122 2.06 -2.86 6.71
C ASN A 122 0.70 -2.74 7.37
N VAL A 123 0.03 -1.58 7.24
CA VAL A 123 -1.35 -1.46 7.71
C VAL A 123 -2.30 -2.36 6.92
N ASN A 124 -2.16 -2.46 5.59
CA ASN A 124 -2.93 -3.43 4.79
C ASN A 124 -2.72 -4.87 5.30
N ALA A 125 -1.48 -5.25 5.64
CA ALA A 125 -1.16 -6.55 6.19
C ALA A 125 -1.74 -6.77 7.61
N LEU A 126 -1.86 -5.70 8.42
CA LEU A 126 -2.47 -5.75 9.77
C LEU A 126 -4.00 -5.82 9.72
N LEU A 127 -4.62 -5.23 8.70
CA LEU A 127 -6.06 -5.29 8.48
C LEU A 127 -6.47 -6.58 7.74
N ASP A 128 -5.60 -7.07 6.86
CA ASP A 128 -5.68 -8.32 6.09
C ASP A 128 -7.07 -8.51 5.44
N GLN A 129 -7.76 -9.61 5.74
CA GLN A 129 -9.06 -9.96 5.15
C GLN A 129 -10.21 -8.97 5.48
N ARG A 130 -10.00 -8.03 6.41
CA ARG A 130 -11.01 -7.03 6.78
C ARG A 130 -11.08 -5.89 5.77
N LEU A 131 -10.10 -5.76 4.87
CA LEU A 131 -10.19 -4.84 3.75
C LEU A 131 -10.95 -5.49 2.58
N PRO A 132 -11.82 -4.74 1.89
CA PRO A 132 -12.57 -5.29 0.77
C PRO A 132 -11.65 -5.65 -0.40
N GLY A 133 -11.86 -6.83 -0.97
CA GLY A 133 -11.13 -7.34 -2.13
C GLY A 133 -10.07 -8.37 -1.79
N LYS A 134 -9.25 -8.73 -2.79
CA LYS A 134 -8.13 -9.67 -2.61
C LYS A 134 -7.01 -8.96 -1.85
N LYS A 135 -6.33 -9.69 -0.95
CA LYS A 135 -5.06 -9.25 -0.35
C LYS A 135 -4.12 -8.75 -1.46
N ARG A 136 -3.73 -7.48 -1.36
CA ARG A 136 -2.84 -6.84 -2.32
C ARG A 136 -1.40 -7.19 -2.01
N ARG A 137 -0.63 -7.41 -3.06
CA ARG A 137 0.83 -7.49 -2.97
C ARG A 137 1.42 -6.09 -2.73
N PHE A 138 2.65 -6.02 -2.25
CA PHE A 138 3.31 -4.72 -2.06
C PHE A 138 3.55 -4.02 -3.39
N ASP A 139 3.92 -4.76 -4.43
CA ASP A 139 4.14 -4.23 -5.78
C ASP A 139 2.89 -3.54 -6.37
N GLU A 140 1.71 -4.13 -6.19
CA GLU A 140 0.41 -3.55 -6.55
C GLU A 140 0.08 -2.30 -5.72
N THR A 141 0.44 -2.31 -4.43
CA THR A 141 0.22 -1.16 -3.53
C THR A 141 1.10 0.02 -3.92
N LEU A 142 2.37 -0.26 -4.24
CA LEU A 142 3.34 0.73 -4.69
C LEU A 142 2.95 1.35 -6.03
N TYR A 143 2.44 0.53 -6.96
CA TYR A 143 1.93 1.00 -8.25
C TYR A 143 0.81 2.04 -8.07
N ASP A 144 -0.18 1.78 -7.20
CA ASP A 144 -1.27 2.73 -6.94
C ASP A 144 -0.74 4.06 -6.40
N ILE A 145 0.16 4.02 -5.41
CA ILE A 145 0.74 5.21 -4.78
C ILE A 145 1.48 6.07 -5.81
N VAL A 146 2.25 5.43 -6.71
CA VAL A 146 3.00 6.14 -7.75
C VAL A 146 2.08 6.67 -8.84
N LYS A 147 1.10 5.87 -9.27
CA LYS A 147 0.12 6.27 -10.28
C LYS A 147 -0.71 7.47 -9.85
N ASP A 148 -1.11 7.51 -8.59
CA ASP A 148 -1.89 8.61 -8.03
C ASP A 148 -1.02 9.84 -7.72
N SER A 149 0.26 9.82 -8.12
CA SER A 149 1.25 10.89 -7.86
C SER A 149 1.41 11.20 -6.37
N ALA A 150 1.06 10.25 -5.50
CA ALA A 150 1.17 10.37 -4.06
C ALA A 150 2.60 10.12 -3.55
N ALA A 151 3.40 9.34 -4.30
CA ALA A 151 4.85 9.34 -4.17
C ALA A 151 5.37 10.71 -4.63
N ASN A 152 5.66 11.61 -3.68
CA ASN A 152 5.89 13.02 -4.00
C ASN A 152 7.34 13.47 -3.79
N THR A 153 7.65 14.59 -4.45
CA THR A 153 8.81 15.46 -4.19
C THR A 153 8.50 16.54 -3.16
N ASN A 154 7.40 16.46 -2.40
CA ASN A 154 7.06 17.49 -1.40
C ASN A 154 8.18 17.58 -0.37
N LEU A 155 8.53 18.82 0.00
CA LEU A 155 9.73 19.13 0.80
C LEU A 155 11.05 18.58 0.20
N GLY A 156 11.15 18.46 -1.13
CA GLY A 156 12.35 17.91 -1.78
C GLY A 156 12.49 16.39 -1.68
N GLY A 157 11.37 15.67 -1.47
CA GLY A 157 11.35 14.21 -1.26
C GLY A 157 11.44 13.79 0.20
N VAL A 158 11.60 14.74 1.13
CA VAL A 158 11.74 14.51 2.58
C VAL A 158 10.58 13.71 3.18
N LEU A 159 9.38 13.82 2.63
CA LEU A 159 8.21 13.08 3.12
C LEU A 159 8.15 11.65 2.58
N GLY A 160 8.68 11.37 1.39
CA GLY A 160 8.50 10.10 0.67
C GLY A 160 7.06 9.84 0.16
N MET A 161 6.03 10.36 0.81
CA MET A 161 4.62 10.25 0.40
C MET A 161 3.78 11.44 0.88
N ASP A 162 2.77 11.83 0.10
CA ASP A 162 1.79 12.85 0.50
C ASP A 162 0.96 12.40 1.71
N PRO A 163 0.97 13.15 2.84
CA PRO A 163 0.16 12.82 4.02
C PRO A 163 -1.35 12.77 3.74
N THR A 164 -1.84 13.51 2.73
CA THR A 164 -3.26 13.51 2.35
C THR A 164 -3.69 12.21 1.70
N TYR A 165 -2.76 11.42 1.17
CA TYR A 165 -3.06 10.14 0.54
C TYR A 165 -3.53 9.07 1.53
N VAL A 166 -3.04 9.10 2.79
CA VAL A 166 -3.43 8.13 3.82
C VAL A 166 -4.96 8.07 4.00
N PRO A 167 -5.66 9.17 4.34
CA PRO A 167 -7.10 9.13 4.51
C PRO A 167 -7.84 8.79 3.20
N ASP A 168 -7.39 9.29 2.05
CA ASP A 168 -8.05 9.02 0.76
C ASP A 168 -7.97 7.54 0.39
N TYR A 169 -6.80 6.92 0.57
CA TYR A 169 -6.56 5.51 0.28
C TYR A 169 -7.48 4.58 1.08
N TYR A 170 -7.60 4.82 2.39
CA TYR A 170 -8.39 3.96 3.29
C TYR A 170 -9.90 4.25 3.20
N ARG A 171 -10.31 5.51 3.07
CA ARG A 171 -11.73 5.86 2.90
C ARG A 171 -12.29 5.31 1.59
N ALA A 172 -11.50 5.30 0.51
CA ALA A 172 -11.90 4.66 -0.75
C ALA A 172 -12.14 3.15 -0.61
N ARG A 173 -11.62 2.52 0.45
CA ARG A 173 -11.79 1.10 0.80
C ARG A 173 -12.83 0.88 1.90
N GLY A 174 -13.62 1.92 2.22
CA GLY A 174 -14.69 1.85 3.22
C GLY A 174 -14.23 1.91 4.67
N CYS A 175 -12.94 2.16 4.93
CA CYS A 175 -12.45 2.32 6.29
C CYS A 175 -12.91 3.65 6.91
N GLU A 176 -13.12 3.65 8.22
CA GLU A 176 -13.19 4.89 8.99
C GLU A 176 -11.75 5.36 9.28
N VAL A 177 -11.46 6.64 9.06
CA VAL A 177 -10.13 7.22 9.26
C VAL A 177 -10.23 8.51 10.04
N GLN A 178 -9.62 8.52 11.22
CA GLN A 178 -9.55 9.67 12.12
C GLN A 178 -8.12 10.23 12.15
N PHE A 179 -7.98 11.53 11.91
CA PHE A 179 -6.70 12.22 11.98
C PHE A 179 -6.50 12.88 13.35
N TYR A 180 -5.30 12.71 13.89
CA TYR A 180 -4.88 13.29 15.16
C TYR A 180 -3.62 14.14 14.95
N SER A 181 -3.80 15.45 15.05
CA SER A 181 -2.67 16.41 15.09
C SER A 181 -2.00 16.47 16.47
N ASP A 182 -2.72 16.02 17.50
CA ASP A 182 -2.23 15.86 18.87
C ASP A 182 -2.11 14.35 19.16
N ALA A 183 -0.89 13.85 19.01
CA ALA A 183 -0.61 12.41 19.09
C ALA A 183 -0.81 11.83 20.51
N GLY A 184 -0.90 12.67 21.55
CA GLY A 184 -1.21 12.23 22.91
C GLY A 184 -2.68 11.89 23.16
N LYS A 185 -3.57 12.30 22.24
CA LYS A 185 -5.01 12.01 22.33
C LYS A 185 -5.46 10.83 21.48
N VAL A 186 -4.51 10.11 20.87
CA VAL A 186 -4.81 8.96 20.03
C VAL A 186 -5.35 7.82 20.90
N PRO A 187 -6.60 7.37 20.68
CA PRO A 187 -7.17 6.29 21.46
C PRO A 187 -6.58 4.94 21.02
N LYS A 188 -6.63 3.97 21.92
CA LYS A 188 -6.02 2.63 21.77
C LYS A 188 -6.92 1.61 21.05
N ASN A 189 -8.08 2.04 20.57
CA ASN A 189 -9.14 1.18 20.07
C ASN A 189 -9.25 1.14 18.53
N HIS A 190 -8.29 1.73 17.81
CA HIS A 190 -8.27 1.60 16.36
C HIS A 190 -7.67 0.27 15.93
N ASP A 191 -8.10 -0.23 14.77
CA ASP A 191 -7.59 -1.50 14.24
C ASP A 191 -6.11 -1.46 13.84
N ALA A 192 -5.70 -0.32 13.29
CA ALA A 192 -4.32 -0.02 12.92
C ALA A 192 -4.08 1.50 12.90
N TYR A 193 -2.81 1.88 12.80
CA TYR A 193 -2.40 3.27 12.78
C TYR A 193 -1.34 3.52 11.72
N VAL A 194 -1.37 4.69 11.09
CA VAL A 194 -0.22 5.25 10.38
C VAL A 194 0.31 6.42 11.20
N LEU A 195 1.60 6.38 11.50
CA LEU A 195 2.35 7.42 12.20
C LEU A 195 3.22 8.15 11.17
N LEU A 196 3.21 9.48 11.18
CA LEU A 196 4.19 10.31 10.51
C LEU A 196 4.88 11.18 11.56
N PHE A 197 6.19 11.05 11.69
CA PHE A 197 6.95 11.93 12.58
C PHE A 197 8.04 12.66 11.83
N PHE A 198 8.24 13.91 12.23
CA PHE A 198 9.26 14.81 11.71
C PHE A 198 10.41 14.86 12.69
N TYR A 199 11.64 14.75 12.20
CA TYR A 199 12.81 14.73 13.06
C TYR A 199 14.00 15.47 12.42
N ARG A 200 15.01 15.75 13.24
CA ARG A 200 16.30 16.29 12.81
C ARG A 200 17.40 15.43 13.42
N ASN A 201 18.42 15.10 12.64
CA ASN A 201 19.63 14.44 13.13
C ASN A 201 20.76 15.48 13.23
N GLY A 202 20.99 16.04 14.40
CA GLY A 202 21.96 17.12 14.62
C GLY A 202 21.58 18.42 13.90
N LYS A 203 22.53 19.03 13.17
CA LYS A 203 22.31 20.28 12.40
C LYS A 203 21.73 20.04 11.00
N SER A 204 21.25 18.84 10.69
CA SER A 204 20.73 18.47 9.37
C SER A 204 19.37 19.11 9.07
N THR A 205 18.99 19.03 7.79
CA THR A 205 17.67 19.38 7.26
C THR A 205 16.56 18.58 7.97
N LEU A 206 15.37 19.16 8.08
CA LEU A 206 14.20 18.45 8.60
C LEU A 206 13.95 17.18 7.76
N GLN A 207 13.78 16.05 8.43
CA GLN A 207 13.43 14.76 7.85
C GLN A 207 12.05 14.31 8.33
N ALA A 208 11.46 13.34 7.66
CA ALA A 208 10.21 12.73 8.07
C ALA A 208 10.23 11.22 7.84
N HIS A 209 9.48 10.48 8.66
CA HIS A 209 9.38 9.03 8.54
C HIS A 209 7.95 8.55 8.80
N TYR A 210 7.49 7.64 7.96
CA TYR A 210 6.21 6.95 8.10
C TYR A 210 6.39 5.57 8.70
N VAL A 211 5.51 5.21 9.63
CA VAL A 211 5.54 3.95 10.36
C VAL A 211 4.11 3.43 10.50
N ALA A 212 3.92 2.12 10.32
CA ALA A 212 2.66 1.49 10.67
C ALA A 212 2.68 1.05 12.12
N ALA A 213 1.54 1.08 12.81
CA ALA A 213 1.48 0.63 14.19
C ALA A 213 0.20 -0.13 14.51
N LYS A 214 0.28 -0.97 15.54
CA LYS A 214 -0.87 -1.68 16.14
C LYS A 214 -0.74 -1.67 17.65
N PHE A 215 -1.83 -1.39 18.35
CA PHE A 215 -1.86 -1.48 19.80
C PHE A 215 -1.92 -2.94 20.25
N ASP A 216 -1.01 -3.33 21.14
CA ASP A 216 -0.98 -4.62 21.82
C ASP A 216 -1.62 -4.45 23.20
N PRO A 217 -2.84 -4.98 23.43
CA PRO A 217 -3.53 -4.82 24.70
C PRO A 217 -2.89 -5.63 25.84
N ILE A 218 -2.10 -6.66 25.54
CA ILE A 218 -1.40 -7.46 26.56
C ILE A 218 -0.18 -6.68 27.05
N LYS A 219 0.62 -6.15 26.13
CA LYS A 219 1.84 -5.38 26.46
C LYS A 219 1.54 -3.93 26.85
N GLN A 220 0.33 -3.45 26.58
CA GLN A 220 -0.09 -2.06 26.75
C GLN A 220 0.80 -1.06 25.99
N LYS A 221 1.22 -1.44 24.79
CA LYS A 221 2.11 -0.65 23.94
C LYS A 221 1.69 -0.72 22.48
N TYR A 222 2.05 0.29 21.71
CA TYR A 222 1.98 0.26 20.25
C TYR A 222 3.22 -0.43 19.71
N ASN A 223 3.04 -1.51 18.98
CA ASN A 223 4.10 -2.11 18.17
C ASN A 223 4.25 -1.26 16.90
N LEU A 224 5.48 -0.88 16.59
CA LEU A 224 5.85 -0.08 15.42
C LEU A 224 6.46 -1.00 14.35
N TYR A 225 6.08 -0.78 13.10
CA TYR A 225 6.53 -1.56 11.95
C TYR A 225 7.14 -0.63 10.91
N ASN A 226 8.26 -1.06 10.33
CA ASN A 226 9.15 -0.21 9.52
C ASN A 226 9.79 0.95 10.32
N ASN A 227 10.20 0.69 11.56
CA ASN A 227 11.05 1.61 12.31
C ASN A 227 12.23 0.85 12.90
N SER A 228 13.41 1.03 12.32
CA SER A 228 14.63 0.32 12.72
C SER A 228 15.16 0.71 14.11
N SER A 229 14.74 1.86 14.63
CA SER A 229 15.23 2.39 15.91
C SER A 229 14.33 1.99 17.08
N VAL A 230 13.02 1.96 16.90
CA VAL A 230 12.06 1.79 17.99
C VAL A 230 10.97 0.80 17.58
N ASP A 231 10.95 -0.37 18.22
CA ASP A 231 9.98 -1.43 17.93
C ASP A 231 8.62 -1.21 18.61
N ASN A 232 8.60 -0.44 19.71
CA ASN A 232 7.36 -0.18 20.45
C ASN A 232 7.42 1.11 21.28
N VAL A 233 6.26 1.74 21.46
CA VAL A 233 6.08 2.94 22.29
C VAL A 233 4.83 2.82 23.16
N SER A 234 4.82 3.49 24.32
CA SER A 234 3.64 3.53 25.21
C SER A 234 2.54 4.47 24.73
N SER A 235 2.92 5.53 24.00
CA SER A 235 2.02 6.48 23.34
C SER A 235 2.71 7.09 22.11
N PHE A 236 1.94 7.72 21.23
CA PHE A 236 2.47 8.45 20.07
C PHE A 236 2.88 9.89 20.40
N GLU A 237 2.85 10.30 21.66
CA GLU A 237 3.28 11.64 22.06
C GLU A 237 4.68 11.93 21.54
N THR A 238 4.86 13.13 20.98
CA THR A 238 6.16 13.54 20.41
C THR A 238 7.29 13.43 21.43
N ALA A 239 7.04 13.72 22.71
CA ALA A 239 8.04 13.59 23.77
C ALA A 239 8.45 12.12 24.01
N VAL A 240 7.48 11.19 24.00
CA VAL A 240 7.76 9.75 24.16
C VAL A 240 8.57 9.24 22.97
N LEU A 241 8.14 9.55 21.74
CA LEU A 241 8.87 9.13 20.55
C LEU A 241 10.27 9.75 20.49
N ALA A 242 10.41 11.04 20.83
CA ALA A 242 11.71 11.70 20.93
C ALA A 242 12.63 11.01 21.93
N GLN A 243 12.11 10.61 23.08
CA GLN A 243 12.90 9.92 24.10
C GLN A 243 13.39 8.55 23.60
N GLU A 244 12.53 7.75 22.96
CA GLU A 244 12.91 6.43 22.45
C GLU A 244 13.90 6.52 21.28
N GLU A 245 13.67 7.42 20.32
CA GLU A 245 14.59 7.65 19.19
C GLU A 245 15.96 8.13 19.67
N LYS A 246 15.99 9.01 20.67
CA LYS A 246 17.24 9.54 21.25
C LYS A 246 18.09 8.47 21.93
N LYS A 247 17.49 7.40 22.47
CA LYS A 247 18.25 6.27 23.05
C LYS A 247 19.09 5.53 22.01
N LYS A 248 18.70 5.58 20.74
CA LYS A 248 19.42 4.94 19.63
C LYS A 248 20.38 5.88 18.94
N ASN A 249 19.97 7.13 18.74
CA ASN A 249 20.81 8.18 18.19
C ASN A 249 20.59 9.47 18.98
N GLU A 250 21.56 9.79 19.82
CA GLU A 250 21.54 10.93 20.77
C GLU A 250 21.33 12.30 20.10
N ASN A 251 21.62 12.39 18.79
CA ASN A 251 21.47 13.60 17.99
C ASN A 251 20.09 13.73 17.34
N THR A 252 19.21 12.73 17.49
CA THR A 252 17.86 12.76 16.94
C THR A 252 16.94 13.60 17.82
N VAL A 253 16.27 14.55 17.19
CA VAL A 253 15.22 15.36 17.82
C VAL A 253 13.94 15.20 17.01
N VAL A 254 12.94 14.51 17.58
CA VAL A 254 11.60 14.45 17.00
C VAL A 254 10.87 15.75 17.32
N VAL A 255 10.40 16.43 16.28
CA VAL A 255 9.83 17.78 16.34
C VAL A 255 8.31 17.74 16.39
N LYS A 256 7.70 16.79 15.67
CA LYS A 256 6.25 16.67 15.59
C LYS A 256 5.85 15.26 15.20
N THR A 257 4.73 14.81 15.75
CA THR A 257 4.12 13.53 15.43
C THR A 257 2.68 13.75 14.97
N LEU A 258 2.29 13.07 13.90
CA LEU A 258 0.95 13.03 13.34
C LEU A 258 0.49 11.57 13.25
N VAL A 259 -0.80 11.33 13.50
CA VAL A 259 -1.33 9.97 13.50
C VAL A 259 -2.66 9.90 12.75
N TRP A 260 -2.84 8.84 11.97
CA TRP A 260 -4.13 8.41 11.45
C TRP A 260 -4.51 7.10 12.13
N GLY A 261 -5.63 7.10 12.87
CA GLY A 261 -6.29 5.88 13.32
C GLY A 261 -7.16 5.34 12.20
N ILE A 262 -7.07 4.05 11.93
CA ILE A 262 -7.72 3.39 10.80
C ILE A 262 -8.51 2.20 11.33
N ASP A 263 -9.80 2.20 11.04
CA ASP A 263 -10.74 1.13 11.39
C ASP A 263 -11.26 0.48 10.12
N ALA A 264 -11.18 -0.85 10.05
CA ALA A 264 -11.67 -1.59 8.91
C ALA A 264 -13.21 -1.48 8.83
N PRO A 265 -13.81 -1.64 7.64
CA PRO A 265 -15.26 -1.73 7.50
C PRO A 265 -15.84 -2.77 8.46
N LYS A 266 -16.93 -2.42 9.13
CA LYS A 266 -17.69 -3.37 9.96
C LYS A 266 -18.49 -4.28 9.02
N GLU A 267 -18.44 -5.59 9.29
CA GLU A 267 -19.29 -6.60 8.65
C GLU A 267 -20.78 -6.38 8.94
#